data_AF-Q2PJZ5-F1
#
_entry.id   AF-Q2PJZ5-F1
#
_cell.length_a   1.000
_cell.length_b   1.000
_cell.length_c   1.000
_cell.angle_alpha   90.00
_cell.angle_beta   90.00
_cell.angle_gamma   90.00
#
_symmetry.space_group_name_H-M   'P 1'
#
loop_
_entity.id
_entity.type
_entity.pdbx_description
1 polymer ?
#
loop_
_entity_poly.entity_id
_entity_poly.type
_entity_poly.pdbx_seq_one_letter_code
_entity_poly.pdbx_strand_id
1 'polypeptide(L)'
;LTDAQKDEIRKMKEEGKPKIDMQKKIFDYYENLTGDGKKEAGEKLRGGCRELLRQIVGDEKMAELKQMKESGLGQEELIAKVDEMLGHITDEAKKQKIHEYGPSCRKIYEDRYKRDNHEHSLDDYFRTHLS
;
A
#
# COMPACT_ATOMS: atom_id res chain seq x y z
N LEU A 1 -6.93 -4.84 -13.61
CA LEU A 1 -8.28 -4.36 -14.00
C LEU A 1 -8.71 -5.13 -15.23
N THR A 2 -9.93 -5.68 -15.21
CA THR A 2 -10.60 -6.21 -16.41
C THR A 2 -10.95 -5.06 -17.35
N ASP A 3 -11.32 -5.36 -18.59
CA ASP A 3 -11.69 -4.31 -19.55
C ASP A 3 -12.95 -3.56 -19.11
N ALA A 4 -13.94 -4.26 -18.55
CA ALA A 4 -15.11 -3.64 -17.95
C ALA A 4 -14.75 -2.67 -16.80
N GLN A 5 -13.81 -3.06 -15.91
CA GLN A 5 -13.35 -2.18 -14.83
C GLN A 5 -12.58 -0.97 -15.38
N LYS A 6 -11.78 -1.14 -16.45
CA LYS A 6 -11.08 -0.02 -17.10
C LYS A 6 -12.09 0.95 -17.74
N ASP A 7 -13.12 0.43 -18.38
CA ASP A 7 -14.15 1.23 -19.04
C ASP A 7 -14.99 2.00 -18.01
N GLU A 8 -15.31 1.41 -16.85
CA GLU A 8 -15.96 2.13 -15.76
C GLU A 8 -15.10 3.31 -15.28
N ILE A 9 -13.79 3.10 -15.07
CA ILE A 9 -12.87 4.19 -14.69
C ILE A 9 -12.74 5.25 -15.81
N ARG A 10 -12.72 4.85 -17.08
CA ARG A 10 -12.70 5.79 -18.22
C ARG A 10 -13.96 6.64 -18.26
N LYS A 11 -15.13 6.02 -18.06
CA LYS A 11 -16.40 6.72 -17.99
C LYS A 11 -16.43 7.73 -16.85
N MET A 12 -15.94 7.36 -15.65
CA MET A 12 -15.79 8.31 -14.54
C MET A 12 -14.92 9.51 -14.92
N LYS A 13 -13.83 9.29 -15.66
CA LYS A 13 -12.97 10.38 -16.16
C LYS A 13 -13.70 11.28 -17.15
N GLU A 14 -14.45 10.71 -18.09
CA GLU A 14 -15.23 11.45 -19.09
C GLU A 14 -16.36 12.27 -18.46
N GLU A 15 -16.97 11.75 -17.40
CA GLU A 15 -17.97 12.46 -16.58
C GLU A 15 -17.35 13.54 -15.67
N GLY A 16 -16.03 13.74 -15.72
CA GLY A 16 -15.33 14.75 -14.91
C GLY A 16 -15.26 14.40 -13.42
N LYS A 17 -15.40 13.11 -13.06
CA LYS A 17 -15.28 12.68 -11.65
C LYS A 17 -13.88 13.01 -11.11
N PRO A 18 -13.78 13.44 -9.84
CA PRO A 18 -12.51 13.65 -9.17
C PRO A 18 -11.58 12.43 -9.28
N LYS A 19 -10.28 12.68 -9.42
CA LYS A 19 -9.26 11.62 -9.44
C LYS A 19 -9.31 10.72 -8.21
N ILE A 20 -9.70 11.28 -7.06
CA ILE A 20 -9.87 10.54 -5.82
C ILE A 20 -10.97 9.46 -5.94
N ASP A 21 -12.09 9.76 -6.59
CA ASP A 21 -13.20 8.80 -6.71
C ASP A 21 -12.80 7.63 -7.61
N MET A 22 -12.07 7.91 -8.69
CA MET A 22 -11.51 6.87 -9.56
C MET A 22 -10.50 5.98 -8.80
N GLN A 23 -9.65 6.58 -7.97
CA GLN A 23 -8.69 5.79 -7.19
C GLN A 23 -9.37 4.97 -6.09
N LYS A 24 -10.37 5.51 -5.39
CA LYS A 24 -11.20 4.74 -4.46
C LYS A 24 -11.80 3.52 -5.14
N LYS A 25 -12.38 3.69 -6.33
CA LYS A 25 -12.92 2.58 -7.11
C LYS A 25 -11.88 1.52 -7.48
N ILE A 26 -10.65 1.94 -7.81
CA ILE A 26 -9.53 1.01 -8.06
C ILE A 26 -9.19 0.22 -6.79
N PHE A 27 -9.17 0.85 -5.62
CA PHE A 27 -8.97 0.16 -4.35
C PHE A 27 -10.13 -0.80 -4.04
N ASP A 28 -11.38 -0.42 -4.30
CA ASP A 28 -12.54 -1.30 -4.12
C ASP A 28 -12.41 -2.56 -4.98
N TYR A 29 -11.97 -2.44 -6.23
CA TYR A 29 -11.70 -3.61 -7.06
C TYR A 29 -10.62 -4.50 -6.47
N TYR A 30 -9.53 -3.92 -5.95
CA TYR A 30 -8.46 -4.67 -5.30
C TYR A 30 -8.96 -5.44 -4.07
N GLU A 31 -9.81 -4.83 -3.24
CA GLU A 31 -10.32 -5.48 -2.03
C GLU A 31 -11.14 -6.72 -2.33
N ASN A 32 -11.87 -6.70 -3.45
CA ASN A 32 -12.69 -7.81 -3.94
C ASN A 32 -11.88 -8.90 -4.66
N LEU A 33 -10.59 -8.69 -4.92
CA LEU A 33 -9.72 -9.74 -5.46
C LEU A 33 -9.37 -10.75 -4.36
N THR A 34 -9.07 -11.97 -4.77
CA THR A 34 -8.54 -13.05 -3.93
C THR A 34 -7.39 -13.76 -4.66
N GLY A 35 -6.64 -14.59 -3.93
CA GLY A 35 -5.55 -15.39 -4.50
C GLY A 35 -4.48 -14.57 -5.23
N ASP A 36 -3.96 -15.14 -6.32
CA ASP A 36 -2.87 -14.55 -7.11
C ASP A 36 -3.24 -13.20 -7.72
N GLY A 37 -4.50 -13.03 -8.12
CA GLY A 37 -5.00 -11.75 -8.63
C GLY A 37 -4.86 -10.63 -7.59
N LYS A 38 -5.15 -10.92 -6.31
CA LYS A 38 -4.94 -9.96 -5.22
C LYS A 38 -3.46 -9.69 -4.98
N LYS A 39 -2.61 -10.73 -5.02
CA LYS A 39 -1.16 -10.59 -4.85
C LYS A 39 -0.57 -9.64 -5.90
N GLU A 40 -0.81 -9.89 -7.18
CA GLU A 40 -0.29 -9.06 -8.27
C GLU A 40 -0.80 -7.62 -8.22
N ALA A 41 -2.10 -7.44 -7.93
CA ALA A 41 -2.69 -6.12 -7.80
C ALA A 41 -2.10 -5.36 -6.61
N GLY A 42 -1.88 -6.04 -5.48
CA GLY A 42 -1.25 -5.47 -4.29
C GLY A 42 0.17 -5.00 -4.55
N GLU A 43 0.97 -5.76 -5.30
CA GLU A 43 2.33 -5.35 -5.69
C GLU A 43 2.34 -4.09 -6.55
N LYS A 44 1.44 -4.02 -7.54
CA LYS A 44 1.29 -2.84 -8.41
C LYS A 44 0.82 -1.61 -7.61
N LEU A 45 -0.19 -1.77 -6.75
CA LEU A 45 -0.72 -0.67 -5.93
C LEU A 45 0.27 -0.19 -4.88
N ARG A 46 1.09 -1.09 -4.34
CA ARG A 46 2.16 -0.74 -3.41
C ARG A 46 3.17 0.23 -4.04
N GLY A 47 3.49 0.07 -5.32
CA GLY A 47 4.32 1.03 -6.06
C GLY A 47 3.71 2.43 -6.04
N GLY A 48 2.40 2.53 -6.28
CA GLY A 48 1.65 3.79 -6.18
C GLY A 48 1.65 4.38 -4.76
N CYS A 49 1.42 3.56 -3.74
CA CYS A 49 1.48 3.99 -2.35
C CYS A 49 2.86 4.48 -1.92
N ARG A 50 3.93 3.82 -2.40
CA ARG A 50 5.31 4.26 -2.15
C ARG A 50 5.58 5.62 -2.80
N GLU A 51 5.13 5.81 -4.04
CA GLU A 51 5.28 7.07 -4.75
C GLU A 51 4.50 8.20 -4.06
N LEU A 52 3.28 7.92 -3.61
CA LEU A 52 2.47 8.86 -2.87
C LEU A 52 3.13 9.27 -1.56
N LEU A 53 3.62 8.29 -0.79
CA LEU A 53 4.34 8.55 0.45
C LEU A 53 5.55 9.44 0.19
N ARG A 54 6.33 9.15 -0.87
CA ARG A 54 7.47 9.97 -1.30
C ARG A 54 7.09 11.41 -1.61
N GLN A 55 5.96 11.64 -2.29
CA GLN A 55 5.45 13.00 -2.56
C GLN A 55 5.06 13.76 -1.28
N ILE A 56 4.64 13.03 -0.24
CA ILE A 56 4.22 13.59 1.03
C ILE A 56 5.46 13.92 1.90
N VAL A 57 6.30 12.92 2.17
CA VAL A 57 7.40 13.02 3.14
C VAL A 57 8.75 13.42 2.52
N GLY A 58 8.88 13.34 1.19
CA GLY A 58 10.12 13.66 0.46
C GLY A 58 11.09 12.49 0.35
N ASP A 59 12.10 12.66 -0.51
CA ASP A 59 13.11 11.62 -0.79
C ASP A 59 13.99 11.29 0.42
N GLU A 60 14.32 12.28 1.26
CA GLU A 60 15.15 12.11 2.46
C GLU A 60 14.49 11.13 3.44
N LYS A 61 13.22 11.36 3.77
CA LYS A 61 12.44 10.49 4.66
C LYS A 61 12.20 9.11 4.05
N MET A 62 12.06 9.02 2.73
CA MET A 62 12.00 7.72 2.05
C MET A 62 13.32 6.95 2.11
N ALA A 63 14.47 7.63 2.07
CA ALA A 63 15.78 7.03 2.23
C ALA A 63 15.98 6.53 3.68
N GLU A 64 15.56 7.32 4.67
CA GLU A 64 15.55 6.93 6.09
C GLU A 64 14.74 5.64 6.31
N LEU A 65 13.49 5.59 5.81
CA LEU A 65 12.64 4.38 5.90
C LEU A 65 13.28 3.16 5.21
N LYS A 66 13.96 3.38 4.08
CA LYS A 66 14.66 2.30 3.38
C LYS A 66 15.81 1.75 4.22
N GLN A 67 16.64 2.62 4.79
CA GLN A 67 17.76 2.23 5.66
C GLN A 67 17.29 1.49 6.91
N MET A 68 16.20 1.96 7.53
CA MET A 68 15.59 1.29 8.68
C MET A 68 15.18 -0.13 8.33
N LYS A 69 14.52 -0.31 7.18
CA LYS A 69 14.13 -1.63 6.70
C LYS A 69 15.34 -2.53 6.41
N GLU A 70 16.38 -1.99 5.79
CA GLU A 70 17.61 -2.75 5.45
C GLU A 70 18.42 -3.12 6.70
N SER A 71 18.32 -2.32 7.77
CA SER A 71 18.90 -2.60 9.08
C SER A 71 18.14 -3.69 9.87
N GLY A 72 17.05 -4.21 9.30
CA GLY A 72 16.27 -5.29 9.91
C GLY A 72 15.26 -4.82 10.96
N LEU A 73 14.89 -3.52 10.98
CA LEU A 73 13.81 -3.07 11.87
C LEU A 73 12.51 -3.80 11.57
N GLY A 74 11.77 -4.08 12.63
CA GLY A 74 10.47 -4.75 12.57
C GLY A 74 9.44 -3.92 11.83
N GLN A 75 8.40 -4.58 11.32
CA GLN A 75 7.35 -3.88 10.59
C GLN A 75 6.62 -2.85 11.46
N GLU A 76 6.38 -3.16 12.73
CA GLU A 76 5.71 -2.24 13.67
C GLU A 76 6.51 -0.95 13.86
N GLU A 77 7.84 -1.05 13.95
CA GLU A 77 8.74 0.11 14.06
C GLU A 77 8.71 0.95 12.77
N LEU A 78 8.70 0.30 11.60
CA LEU A 78 8.56 0.99 10.32
C LEU A 78 7.20 1.70 10.20
N ILE A 79 6.11 1.09 10.68
CA ILE A 79 4.78 1.69 10.69
C ILE A 79 4.77 2.91 11.62
N ALA A 80 5.26 2.76 12.85
CA ALA A 80 5.36 3.84 13.81
C ALA A 80 6.18 5.02 13.24
N LYS A 81 7.27 4.72 12.52
CA LYS A 81 8.07 5.75 11.88
C LYS A 81 7.31 6.49 10.77
N VAL A 82 6.57 5.75 9.94
CA VAL A 82 5.72 6.38 8.92
C VAL A 82 4.68 7.27 9.60
N ASP A 83 4.04 6.82 10.68
CA ASP A 83 3.05 7.63 11.41
C ASP A 83 3.65 8.90 12.04
N GLU A 84 4.85 8.81 12.60
CA GLU A 84 5.62 9.97 13.07
C GLU A 84 5.86 10.97 11.92
N MET A 85 6.37 10.48 10.78
CA MET A 85 6.64 11.31 9.61
C MET A 85 5.37 12.00 9.08
N LEU A 86 4.25 11.28 9.04
CA LEU A 86 2.96 11.80 8.59
C LEU A 86 2.36 12.80 9.60
N GLY A 87 2.60 12.60 10.90
CA GLY A 87 2.15 13.51 11.96
C GLY A 87 2.80 14.89 11.92
N HIS A 88 4.02 15.00 11.36
CA HIS A 88 4.71 16.28 11.18
C HIS A 88 4.29 17.05 9.92
N ILE A 89 3.42 16.49 9.07
CA ILE A 89 2.98 17.14 7.84
C ILE A 89 1.97 18.26 8.18
N THR A 90 2.34 19.50 7.88
CA THR A 90 1.50 20.68 8.08
C THR A 90 0.77 21.14 6.82
N ASP A 91 1.25 20.75 5.64
CA ASP A 91 0.66 21.10 4.35
C ASP A 91 -0.72 20.45 4.16
N GLU A 92 -1.76 21.26 3.97
CA GLU A 92 -3.15 20.80 3.91
C GLU A 92 -3.43 19.91 2.69
N ALA A 93 -2.78 20.16 1.54
CA ALA A 93 -2.95 19.31 0.36
C ALA A 93 -2.33 17.92 0.57
N LYS A 94 -1.21 17.83 1.28
CA LYS A 94 -0.60 16.57 1.69
C LYS A 94 -1.43 15.87 2.78
N LYS A 95 -1.95 16.60 3.78
CA LYS A 95 -2.87 16.03 4.78
C LYS A 95 -4.11 15.42 4.15
N GLN A 96 -4.68 16.11 3.16
CA GLN A 96 -5.82 15.57 2.41
C GLN A 96 -5.46 14.25 1.72
N LYS A 97 -4.29 14.16 1.07
CA LYS A 97 -3.80 12.90 0.47
C LYS A 97 -3.60 11.80 1.53
N ILE A 98 -3.07 12.14 2.71
CA ILE A 98 -2.89 11.17 3.80
C ILE A 98 -4.25 10.62 4.24
N HIS A 99 -5.24 11.49 4.45
CA HIS A 99 -6.59 11.11 4.84
C HIS A 99 -7.27 10.25 3.76
N GLU A 100 -7.14 10.66 2.50
CA GLU A 100 -7.80 10.02 1.36
C GLU A 100 -7.24 8.64 0.98
N TYR A 101 -5.91 8.48 1.03
CA TYR A 101 -5.24 7.29 0.51
C TYR A 101 -4.55 6.46 1.59
N GLY A 102 -4.28 7.05 2.75
CA GLY A 102 -3.56 6.41 3.86
C GLY A 102 -4.19 5.07 4.27
N PRO A 103 -5.50 4.99 4.55
CA PRO A 103 -6.14 3.73 4.93
C PRO A 103 -5.94 2.62 3.88
N SER A 104 -6.18 2.92 2.60
CA SER A 104 -6.02 1.94 1.51
C SER A 104 -4.57 1.50 1.36
N CYS A 105 -3.62 2.43 1.49
CA CYS A 105 -2.21 2.10 1.44
C CYS A 105 -1.77 1.23 2.62
N ARG A 106 -2.21 1.53 3.85
CA ARG A 106 -1.93 0.69 5.03
C ARG A 106 -2.41 -0.74 4.80
N LYS A 107 -3.65 -0.90 4.33
CA LYS A 107 -4.24 -2.21 4.04
C LYS A 107 -3.41 -3.03 3.03
N ILE A 108 -2.90 -2.39 1.98
CA ILE A 108 -2.02 -3.07 1.00
C ILE A 108 -0.72 -3.58 1.64
N TYR A 109 -0.12 -2.79 2.53
CA TYR A 109 1.10 -3.20 3.24
C TYR A 109 0.80 -4.30 4.28
N GLU A 110 -0.34 -4.25 4.96
CA GLU A 110 -0.79 -5.28 5.91
C GLU A 110 -1.11 -6.61 5.20
N ASP A 111 -1.85 -6.58 4.10
CA ASP A 111 -2.19 -7.78 3.30
C ASP A 111 -0.92 -8.50 2.83
N ARG A 112 0.10 -7.73 2.42
CA ARG A 112 1.41 -8.28 2.07
C ARG A 112 2.07 -8.94 3.27
N TYR A 113 2.13 -8.25 4.41
CA TYR A 113 2.82 -8.76 5.59
C TYR A 113 2.18 -10.03 6.16
N LYS A 114 0.85 -10.07 6.24
CA LYS A 114 0.13 -11.27 6.71
C LYS A 114 0.48 -12.49 5.86
N ARG A 115 0.56 -12.31 4.54
CA ARG A 115 0.97 -13.37 3.63
C ARG A 115 2.43 -13.78 3.83
N ASP A 116 3.35 -12.82 3.88
CA ASP A 116 4.78 -13.08 4.06
C ASP A 116 5.03 -13.86 5.38
N ASN A 117 4.33 -13.53 6.47
CA ASN A 117 4.44 -14.29 7.73
C ASN A 117 3.81 -15.68 7.67
N HIS A 118 2.70 -15.84 6.97
CA HIS A 118 2.08 -17.15 6.78
C HIS A 118 3.00 -18.09 5.98
N GLU A 119 3.68 -17.56 4.96
CA GLU A 119 4.68 -18.30 4.19
C GLU A 119 5.87 -18.72 5.07
N HIS A 120 6.41 -17.80 5.88
CA HIS A 120 7.48 -18.14 6.83
C HIS A 120 7.07 -19.17 7.88
N SER A 121 5.83 -19.10 8.39
CA SER A 121 5.32 -20.08 9.35
C SER A 121 5.20 -21.49 8.77
N LEU A 122 4.83 -21.60 7.50
CA LEU A 122 4.74 -22.91 6.83
C LEU A 122 6.12 -23.50 6.57
N ASP A 123 7.06 -22.69 6.06
CA ASP A 123 8.45 -23.12 5.84
C ASP A 123 9.11 -23.60 7.15
N ASP A 124 8.86 -22.91 8.26
CA ASP A 124 9.37 -23.31 9.58
C ASP A 124 8.76 -24.64 10.04
N TYR A 125 7.45 -24.83 9.83
CA TYR A 125 6.78 -26.11 10.11
C TYR A 125 7.37 -27.26 9.27
N PHE A 126 7.59 -27.06 7.97
CA PHE A 126 8.21 -28.07 7.11
C PHE A 126 9.62 -28.42 7.58
N ARG A 127 10.42 -27.43 7.97
CA ARG A 127 11.78 -27.65 8.48
C ARG A 127 11.79 -28.40 9.81
N THR A 128 10.91 -28.05 10.74
CA THR A 128 10.94 -28.56 12.11
C THR A 128 10.22 -29.90 12.30
N HIS A 129 9.24 -30.21 11.46
CA HIS A 129 8.38 -31.40 11.64
C HIS A 129 8.44 -32.42 10.50
N LEU A 130 9.04 -32.08 9.36
CA LEU A 130 9.11 -32.96 8.18
C LEU A 130 10.55 -33.20 7.68
N SER A 131 11.56 -32.82 8.49
CA SER A 131 12.97 -33.18 8.28
C SER A 131 13.40 -34.36 9.13
#